data_AF-A0A7L4RDZ0-F1
#
_entry.id   AF-A0A7L4RDZ0-F1
#
_cell.length_a   1.000
_cell.length_b   1.000
_cell.length_c   1.000
_cell.angle_alpha   90.00
_cell.angle_beta   90.00
_cell.angle_gamma   90.00
#
_symmetry.space_group_name_H-M   'P 1'
#
loop_
_entity.id
_entity.type
_entity.pdbx_description
1 polymer ?
#
loop_
_entity_poly.entity_id
_entity_poly.type
_entity_poly.pdbx_seq_one_letter_code
_entity_poly.pdbx_strand_id
1 'polypeptide(L)'
;MPFSLLPVLFYADFWEAFGLIALILIFFTLYNLLTNNFIRHPLLALLVTALVMFLLVIPYDWFKYLLFVVLVMYGMFTVMKPGEWLK
;
A
#
# COMPACT_ATOMS: atom_id res chain seq x y z
N MET A 1 22.90 0.82 -35.06
CA MET A 1 21.72 1.71 -35.03
C MET A 1 21.04 1.55 -33.67
N PRO A 2 20.89 2.61 -32.87
CA PRO A 2 20.43 2.55 -31.49
C PRO A 2 18.90 2.60 -31.44
N PHE A 3 18.26 1.45 -31.61
CA PHE A 3 16.83 1.32 -31.32
C PHE A 3 16.68 0.36 -30.13
N SER A 4 16.05 0.85 -29.06
CA SER A 4 15.37 0.12 -27.96
C SER A 4 15.78 0.42 -26.50
N LEU A 5 16.65 1.40 -26.20
CA LEU A 5 16.87 1.81 -24.79
C LEU A 5 15.75 2.68 -24.20
N LEU A 6 14.96 3.36 -25.05
CA LEU A 6 13.86 4.22 -24.61
C LEU A 6 12.75 3.47 -23.85
N PRO A 7 12.15 2.37 -24.34
CA PRO A 7 11.06 1.71 -23.62
C PRO A 7 11.51 1.17 -22.25
N VAL A 8 12.73 0.66 -22.13
CA VAL A 8 13.26 0.07 -20.88
C VAL A 8 13.38 1.12 -19.77
N LEU A 9 13.81 2.35 -20.09
CA LEU A 9 13.89 3.46 -19.13
C LEU A 9 12.49 3.87 -18.65
N PHE A 10 11.51 4.00 -19.56
CA PHE A 10 10.13 4.32 -19.18
C PHE A 10 9.49 3.26 -18.27
N TYR A 11 9.79 1.98 -18.47
CA TYR A 11 9.28 0.91 -17.60
C TYR A 11 9.94 0.93 -16.22
N ALA A 12 11.25 1.18 -16.13
CA ALA A 12 11.96 1.27 -14.85
C ALA A 12 11.44 2.44 -14.00
N ASP A 13 11.33 3.63 -14.60
CA ASP A 13 10.85 4.84 -13.93
C ASP A 13 9.38 4.70 -13.46
N PHE A 14 8.55 4.00 -14.26
CA PHE A 14 7.16 3.73 -13.90
C PHE A 14 7.04 2.82 -12.67
N TRP A 15 7.82 1.74 -12.60
CA TRP A 15 7.76 0.81 -11.47
C TRP A 15 8.28 1.41 -10.17
N GLU A 16 9.30 2.27 -10.24
CA GLU A 16 9.79 3.03 -9.09
C GLU A 16 8.73 4.02 -8.58
N ALA A 17 8.14 4.81 -9.49
CA ALA A 17 7.08 5.75 -9.13
C ALA A 17 5.84 5.04 -8.56
N PHE A 18 5.41 3.94 -9.18
CA PHE A 18 4.30 3.12 -8.69
C PHE A 18 4.61 2.51 -7.32
N GLY A 19 5.83 2.03 -7.10
CA GLY A 19 6.26 1.51 -5.81
C GLY A 19 6.20 2.54 -4.69
N LEU A 20 6.54 3.79 -4.99
CA LEU A 20 6.46 4.91 -4.05
C LEU A 20 5.01 5.28 -3.73
N ILE A 21 4.15 5.34 -4.75
CA ILE A 21 2.70 5.56 -4.58
C ILE A 21 2.08 4.45 -3.74
N ALA A 22 2.40 3.19 -4.03
CA ALA A 22 1.92 2.05 -3.27
C ALA A 22 2.36 2.14 -1.80
N LEU A 23 3.61 2.54 -1.54
CA LEU A 23 4.14 2.70 -0.19
C LEU A 23 3.39 3.79 0.60
N ILE A 24 3.13 4.93 -0.03
CA ILE A 24 2.33 6.02 0.57
C ILE A 24 0.91 5.53 0.89
N LEU A 25 0.26 4.84 -0.05
CA LEU A 25 -1.09 4.31 0.15
C LEU A 25 -1.13 3.27 1.27
N ILE A 26 -0.20 2.31 1.29
CA ILE A 26 -0.08 1.33 2.38
C ILE A 26 0.07 2.05 3.71
N PHE A 27 0.94 3.05 3.81
CA PHE A 27 1.15 3.81 5.04
C PHE A 27 -0.17 4.40 5.57
N PHE A 28 -0.89 5.16 4.72
CA PHE A 28 -2.12 5.81 5.13
C PHE A 28 -3.24 4.81 5.46
N THR A 29 -3.42 3.77 4.65
CA THR A 29 -4.46 2.77 4.89
C THR A 29 -4.16 1.97 6.16
N LEU A 30 -2.90 1.59 6.40
CA LEU A 30 -2.51 0.86 7.60
C LEU A 30 -2.67 1.73 8.85
N TYR A 31 -2.26 3.00 8.80
CA TYR A 31 -2.49 3.95 9.88
C TYR A 31 -3.97 4.12 10.22
N ASN A 32 -4.82 4.29 9.19
CA ASN A 32 -6.25 4.44 9.36
C ASN A 32 -6.89 3.17 9.95
N LEU A 33 -6.46 2.00 9.50
CA LEU A 33 -6.93 0.70 9.98
C LEU A 33 -6.53 0.48 11.45
N LEU A 34 -5.29 0.80 11.81
CA LEU A 34 -4.80 0.70 13.19
C LEU A 34 -5.52 1.68 14.11
N THR A 35 -5.69 2.94 13.69
CA THR A 35 -6.37 3.97 14.49
C THR A 35 -7.85 3.66 14.71
N ASN A 36 -8.56 3.17 13.69
CA ASN A 36 -10.00 2.91 13.82
C ASN A 36 -10.33 1.61 14.55
N ASN A 37 -9.50 0.56 14.42
CA ASN A 37 -9.86 -0.78 14.91
C ASN A 37 -9.07 -1.22 16.14
N PHE A 38 -7.84 -0.75 16.35
CA PHE A 38 -6.93 -1.34 17.33
C PHE A 38 -6.40 -0.35 18.38
N ILE A 39 -6.02 0.87 17.96
CA ILE A 39 -5.26 1.80 18.79
C ILE A 39 -6.01 3.14 18.88
N ARG A 40 -6.56 3.44 20.05
CA ARG A 40 -7.25 4.73 20.31
C ARG A 40 -6.30 5.94 20.34
N HIS A 41 -5.03 5.73 20.67
CA HIS A 41 -4.04 6.82 20.74
C HIS A 41 -3.38 7.06 19.37
N PRO A 42 -3.60 8.21 18.72
CA PRO A 42 -3.14 8.46 17.36
C PRO A 42 -1.60 8.43 17.24
N LEU A 43 -0.88 8.93 18.26
CA LEU A 43 0.58 8.87 18.28
C LEU A 43 1.13 7.44 18.35
N LEU A 44 0.47 6.57 19.13
CA LEU A 44 0.87 5.17 19.25
C LEU A 44 0.58 4.42 17.94
N ALA A 45 -0.55 4.71 17.28
CA ALA A 45 -0.88 4.15 15.98
C ALA A 45 0.12 4.55 14.90
N LEU A 46 0.56 5.82 14.91
CA LEU A 46 1.57 6.32 13.99
C LEU A 46 2.92 5.63 14.22
N LEU A 47 3.33 5.46 15.48
CA LEU A 47 4.58 4.78 15.83
C LEU A 47 4.57 3.32 15.37
N VAL A 48 3.48 2.60 15.64
CA VAL A 48 3.31 1.20 15.20
C VAL A 48 3.29 1.11 13.68
N THR A 49 2.60 2.02 12.99
CA THR A 49 2.59 2.07 11.52
C THR A 49 3.99 2.27 10.96
N ALA A 50 4.74 3.24 11.48
CA ALA A 50 6.11 3.50 11.07
C ALA A 50 7.02 2.29 11.30
N LEU A 51 6.85 1.61 12.43
CA LEU A 51 7.62 0.41 12.79
C LEU A 51 7.31 -0.77 11.86
N VAL A 52 6.04 -1.00 11.51
CA VAL A 52 5.63 -2.00 10.51
C VAL A 52 6.22 -1.68 9.15
N MET A 53 6.15 -0.41 8.74
CA MET A 53 6.68 0.03 7.45
C MET A 53 8.18 -0.16 7.37
N PHE A 54 8.91 0.20 8.42
CA PHE A 54 10.37 0.09 8.47
C PHE A 54 10.86 -1.36 8.55
N LEU A 55 10.20 -2.23 9.31
CA LEU A 55 10.63 -3.61 9.50
C LEU A 55 10.18 -4.56 8.38
N LEU A 56 9.02 -4.32 7.78
CA LEU A 56 8.38 -5.29 6.89
C LEU A 56 8.16 -4.76 5.47
N VAL A 57 7.83 -3.48 5.29
CA VAL A 57 7.41 -2.95 3.97
C VAL A 57 8.59 -2.42 3.16
N ILE A 58 9.50 -1.67 3.79
CA ILE A 58 10.70 -1.11 3.14
C ILE A 58 11.71 -2.20 2.74
N PRO A 59 12.09 -3.16 3.60
CA PRO A 59 13.12 -4.13 3.26
C PRO A 59 12.64 -5.25 2.33
N TYR A 60 11.33 -5.46 2.19
CA TYR A 60 10.76 -6.57 1.42
C TYR A 60 9.79 -6.07 0.36
N ASP A 61 10.28 -5.89 -0.86
CA ASP A 61 9.45 -5.42 -1.99
C ASP A 61 8.25 -6.32 -2.28
N TRP A 62 8.40 -7.64 -2.15
CA TRP A 62 7.29 -8.59 -2.33
C TRP A 62 6.17 -8.36 -1.30
N PHE A 63 6.55 -8.00 -0.07
CA PHE A 63 5.59 -7.75 1.02
C PHE A 63 4.86 -6.43 0.80
N LYS A 64 5.54 -5.40 0.28
CA LYS A 64 4.94 -4.13 -0.14
C LYS A 64 3.81 -4.37 -1.15
N TYR A 65 4.05 -5.11 -2.22
CA TYR A 65 3.00 -5.38 -3.22
C TYR A 65 1.88 -6.27 -2.67
N LEU A 66 2.21 -7.25 -1.82
CA LEU A 66 1.21 -8.09 -1.16
C LEU A 66 0.29 -7.28 -0.25
N LEU A 67 0.85 -6.43 0.62
CA LEU A 67 0.09 -5.52 1.48
C LEU A 67 -0.74 -4.55 0.65
N PHE A 68 -0.19 -4.01 -0.43
CA PHE A 68 -0.92 -3.13 -1.33
C PHE A 68 -2.18 -3.81 -1.87
N VAL A 69 -2.06 -5.01 -2.43
CA VAL A 69 -3.21 -5.77 -2.96
C VAL A 69 -4.23 -6.06 -1.87
N VAL A 70 -3.79 -6.53 -0.70
CA VAL A 70 -4.69 -6.84 0.42
C VAL A 70 -5.45 -5.59 0.88
N LEU A 71 -4.76 -4.44 1.02
CA LEU A 71 -5.37 -3.19 1.47
C LEU A 71 -6.30 -2.58 0.42
N VAL A 72 -5.95 -2.68 -0.87
CA VAL A 72 -6.82 -2.26 -1.98
C VAL A 72 -8.07 -3.10 -2.03
N MET A 73 -7.94 -4.44 -1.96
CA MET A 73 -9.09 -5.34 -1.90
C MET A 73 -9.95 -5.00 -0.67
N TYR A 74 -9.35 -4.88 0.51
CA TYR A 74 -10.07 -4.48 1.72
C TYR A 74 -10.83 -3.17 1.53
N GLY A 75 -10.18 -2.14 0.96
CA GLY A 75 -10.81 -0.87 0.61
C GLY A 75 -12.01 -1.06 -0.31
N MET A 76 -11.86 -1.82 -1.40
CA MET A 76 -12.95 -2.11 -2.34
C MET A 76 -14.12 -2.84 -1.66
N PHE A 77 -13.85 -3.85 -0.83
CA PHE A 77 -14.88 -4.58 -0.10
C PHE A 77 -15.61 -3.71 0.91
N THR A 78 -14.93 -2.78 1.58
CA THR A 78 -15.56 -1.84 2.51
C THR A 78 -16.44 -0.79 1.82
N VAL A 79 -16.04 -0.33 0.62
CA VAL A 79 -16.76 0.72 -0.13
C VAL A 79 -17.93 0.14 -0.92
N MET A 80 -17.71 -0.95 -1.67
CA MET A 80 -18.75 -1.53 -2.51
C MET A 80 -19.74 -2.38 -1.72
N LYS A 81 -19.39 -2.85 -0.51
CA LYS A 81 -20.22 -3.72 0.34
C LYS A 81 -21.01 -4.76 -0.47
N PRO A 82 -20.35 -5.69 -1.18
CA PRO A 82 -21.03 -6.64 -2.06
C PRO A 82 -22.09 -7.51 -1.36
N GLY A 83 -22.03 -7.65 -0.03
CA GLY A 83 -23.08 -8.31 0.75
C GLY A 83 -24.42 -7.56 0.85
N GLU A 84 -24.45 -6.26 0.53
CA GLU A 84 -25.69 -5.48 0.40
C GLU A 84 -26.30 -5.58 -1.01
N TRP A 85 -25.57 -6.14 -2.00
CA TRP A 85 -26.07 -6.24 -3.38
C TRP A 85 -27.04 -7.42 -3.58
N LEU A 86 -27.09 -8.34 -2.62
CA LEU A 86 -27.97 -9.50 -2.61
C LEU A 86 -29.21 -9.31 -1.71
N LYS A 87 -29.42 -8.11 -1.17
CA LYS A 87 -30.65 -7.69 -0.46
C LYS A 87 -31.52 -6.82 -1.35
#